data_AF-A0A9D9VVR5-F1
#
_entry.id   AF-A0A9D9VVR5-F1
#
_cell.length_a   1.000
_cell.length_b   1.000
_cell.length_c   1.000
_cell.angle_alpha   90.00
_cell.angle_beta   90.00
_cell.angle_gamma   90.00
#
_symmetry.space_group_name_H-M   'P 1'
#
loop_
_entity.id
_entity.type
_entity.pdbx_description
1 polymer ?
#
loop_
_entity_poly.entity_id
_entity_poly.type
_entity_poly.pdbx_seq_one_letter_code
_entity_poly.pdbx_strand_id
1 'polypeptide(L)'
;MLTKVHFTLPANYVAGATEGFLLGEFNKWNPEEAVALQKNEDGSMIAEIKLETGKSYQYRYLLNDGRWVNDGTNTILLHEQGNTIENCIIHVQANEEKSVLPQKTVKAAAPKSKKVKPQADDLTKIEGIGKKIARLLNEAGIYRYKDLSKSSIKNLKSILNEAGNKFALHEPKSWPKQAKLAADDKWVELGALQQSLNGGKE
;
A
#
# COMPACT_ATOMS: atom_id res chain seq x y z
N MET A 1 -3.46 -21.37 11.31
CA MET A 1 -4.20 -20.71 12.40
C MET A 1 -5.07 -19.61 11.78
N LEU A 2 -6.21 -19.27 12.38
CA LEU A 2 -7.06 -18.18 11.91
C LEU A 2 -6.67 -16.90 12.64
N THR A 3 -6.58 -15.78 11.92
CA THR A 3 -6.37 -14.45 12.51
C THR A 3 -7.40 -13.46 12.00
N LYS A 4 -7.69 -12.44 12.80
CA LYS A 4 -8.60 -11.36 12.46
C LYS A 4 -7.91 -10.41 11.49
N VAL A 5 -8.54 -10.15 10.35
CA VAL A 5 -8.02 -9.30 9.28
C VAL A 5 -9.01 -8.17 9.05
N HIS A 6 -8.49 -6.94 9.03
CA HIS A 6 -9.27 -5.72 8.83
C HIS A 6 -9.15 -5.30 7.37
N PHE A 7 -10.30 -5.08 6.75
CA PHE A 7 -10.46 -4.58 5.39
C PHE A 7 -11.00 -3.16 5.48
N THR A 8 -10.40 -2.26 4.72
CA THR A 8 -10.79 -0.85 4.69
C THR A 8 -10.94 -0.42 3.24
N LEU A 9 -12.13 0.07 2.91
CA LEU A 9 -12.43 0.79 1.68
C LEU A 9 -12.48 2.29 1.98
N PRO A 10 -11.49 3.08 1.53
CA PRO A 10 -11.44 4.50 1.82
C PRO A 10 -12.60 5.29 1.17
N ALA A 11 -13.01 6.40 1.80
CA ALA A 11 -14.21 7.17 1.43
C ALA A 11 -14.22 7.67 -0.02
N ASN A 12 -13.03 8.00 -0.56
CA ASN A 12 -12.87 8.42 -1.96
C ASN A 12 -13.27 7.31 -2.96
N TYR A 13 -13.09 6.03 -2.61
CA TYR A 13 -13.51 4.90 -3.44
C TYR A 13 -14.99 4.54 -3.25
N VAL A 14 -15.55 4.82 -2.08
CA VAL A 14 -17.00 4.72 -1.81
C VAL A 14 -17.78 5.67 -2.71
N ALA A 15 -17.27 6.90 -2.89
CA ALA A 15 -17.79 7.90 -3.85
C ALA A 15 -19.33 8.08 -3.77
N GLY A 16 -19.86 8.25 -2.56
CA GLY A 16 -21.29 8.51 -2.32
C GLY A 16 -22.17 7.26 -2.19
N ALA A 17 -21.63 6.05 -2.37
CA ALA A 17 -22.37 4.82 -2.08
C ALA A 17 -22.82 4.75 -0.60
N THR A 18 -24.00 4.19 -0.38
CA THR A 18 -24.59 4.08 0.97
C THR A 18 -24.22 2.78 1.64
N GLU A 19 -23.99 1.72 0.86
CA GLU A 19 -23.64 0.40 1.35
C GLU A 19 -22.57 -0.23 0.45
N GLY A 20 -21.81 -1.15 1.03
CA GLY A 20 -20.82 -1.94 0.31
C GLY A 20 -20.65 -3.31 0.93
N PHE A 21 -20.21 -4.25 0.11
CA PHE A 21 -20.03 -5.64 0.46
C PHE A 21 -18.63 -6.08 0.09
N LEU A 22 -17.98 -6.83 0.95
CA LEU A 22 -16.69 -7.45 0.72
C LEU A 22 -16.90 -8.86 0.17
N LEU A 23 -16.31 -9.14 -1.00
CA LEU A 23 -16.30 -10.45 -1.63
C LEU A 23 -14.86 -10.87 -1.93
N GLY A 24 -14.59 -12.16 -1.85
CA GLY A 24 -13.27 -12.70 -2.15
C GLY A 24 -13.22 -14.22 -2.09
N GLU A 25 -12.01 -14.76 -2.12
CA GLU A 25 -11.81 -16.22 -2.11
C GLU A 25 -12.38 -16.89 -0.84
N PHE A 26 -12.40 -16.16 0.28
CA PHE A 26 -12.92 -16.65 1.57
C PHE A 26 -14.43 -16.87 1.60
N ASN A 27 -15.20 -16.24 0.70
CA ASN A 27 -16.62 -16.50 0.50
C ASN A 27 -16.92 -16.95 -0.95
N LYS A 28 -15.90 -17.46 -1.66
CA LYS A 28 -15.99 -17.96 -3.03
C LYS A 28 -16.60 -16.95 -4.01
N TRP A 29 -16.45 -15.65 -3.74
CA TRP A 29 -17.07 -14.58 -4.53
C TRP A 29 -18.60 -14.65 -4.62
N ASN A 30 -19.26 -15.34 -3.67
CA ASN A 30 -20.71 -15.49 -3.65
C ASN A 30 -21.39 -14.25 -3.04
N PRO A 31 -22.25 -13.51 -3.78
CA PRO A 31 -22.95 -12.35 -3.25
C PRO A 31 -23.92 -12.67 -2.11
N GLU A 32 -24.43 -13.91 -2.02
CA GLU A 32 -25.31 -14.33 -0.92
C GLU A 32 -24.54 -14.51 0.40
N GLU A 33 -23.23 -14.75 0.34
CA GLU A 33 -22.32 -14.87 1.49
C GLU A 33 -21.43 -13.63 1.63
N ALA A 34 -21.84 -12.50 1.05
CA ALA A 34 -21.05 -11.28 1.08
C ALA A 34 -21.00 -10.67 2.48
N VAL A 35 -19.83 -10.16 2.85
CA VAL A 35 -19.64 -9.53 4.17
C VAL A 35 -19.99 -8.06 4.05
N ALA A 36 -21.08 -7.63 4.70
CA ALA A 36 -21.48 -6.23 4.70
C ALA A 36 -20.41 -5.35 5.36
N LEU A 37 -20.08 -4.23 4.72
CA LEU A 37 -19.16 -3.24 5.25
C LEU A 37 -19.88 -2.31 6.23
N GLN A 38 -19.22 -1.97 7.31
CA GLN A 38 -19.65 -0.92 8.24
C GLN A 38 -19.09 0.43 7.78
N LYS A 39 -19.96 1.40 7.55
CA LYS A 39 -19.56 2.76 7.18
C LYS A 39 -19.19 3.56 8.43
N ASN A 40 -18.01 4.17 8.42
CA ASN A 40 -17.52 5.08 9.44
C ASN A 40 -18.02 6.52 9.19
N GLU A 41 -17.94 7.38 10.21
CA GLU A 41 -18.32 8.80 10.12
C GLU A 41 -17.52 9.58 9.06
N ASP A 42 -16.25 9.22 8.84
CA ASP A 42 -15.37 9.75 7.78
C ASP A 42 -15.81 9.33 6.35
N GLY A 43 -16.79 8.43 6.24
CA GLY A 43 -17.30 7.93 4.95
C GLY A 43 -16.52 6.73 4.41
N SER A 44 -15.42 6.33 5.05
CA SER A 44 -14.76 5.04 4.80
C SER A 44 -15.64 3.87 5.23
N MET A 45 -15.43 2.71 4.63
CA MET A 45 -16.17 1.48 4.90
C MET A 45 -15.20 0.40 5.35
N ILE A 46 -15.53 -0.35 6.40
CA ILE A 46 -14.66 -1.38 6.97
C ILE A 46 -15.37 -2.72 7.10
N ALA A 47 -14.61 -3.81 7.00
CA ALA A 47 -15.06 -5.13 7.38
C ALA A 47 -13.95 -5.89 8.09
N GLU A 48 -14.34 -6.90 8.84
CA GLU A 48 -13.43 -7.69 9.63
C GLU A 48 -13.78 -9.17 9.50
N ILE A 49 -12.80 -9.97 9.07
CA ILE A 49 -13.00 -11.41 8.84
C ILE A 49 -11.83 -12.20 9.39
N LYS A 50 -12.11 -13.45 9.81
CA LYS A 50 -11.07 -14.38 10.25
C LYS A 50 -10.55 -15.18 9.07
N LEU A 51 -9.27 -15.03 8.75
CA LEU A 51 -8.62 -15.71 7.63
C LEU A 51 -7.46 -16.57 8.09
N GLU A 52 -7.12 -17.59 7.31
CA GLU A 52 -5.99 -18.46 7.64
C GLU A 52 -4.68 -17.74 7.40
N THR A 53 -3.86 -17.70 8.44
CA THR A 53 -2.51 -17.16 8.38
C THR A 53 -1.61 -17.98 7.46
N GLY A 54 -0.68 -17.32 6.80
CA GLY A 54 0.23 -17.92 5.84
C GLY A 54 -0.40 -18.11 4.46
N LYS A 55 -1.66 -17.71 4.27
CA LYS A 55 -2.33 -17.71 2.96
C LYS A 55 -2.48 -16.29 2.43
N SER A 56 -2.67 -16.20 1.12
CA SER A 56 -3.03 -14.96 0.44
C SER A 56 -4.46 -15.12 -0.08
N TYR A 57 -5.23 -14.04 -0.04
CA TYR A 57 -6.62 -14.03 -0.48
C TYR A 57 -6.85 -12.89 -1.43
N GLN A 58 -7.54 -13.16 -2.53
CA GLN A 58 -8.06 -12.14 -3.43
C GLN A 58 -9.43 -11.67 -2.98
N TYR A 59 -9.72 -10.39 -3.20
CA TYR A 59 -10.98 -9.77 -2.83
C TYR A 59 -11.28 -8.51 -3.66
N ARG A 60 -12.53 -8.08 -3.66
CA ARG A 60 -12.99 -6.76 -4.13
C ARG A 60 -14.19 -6.31 -3.31
N TYR A 61 -14.55 -5.04 -3.45
CA TYR A 61 -15.74 -4.48 -2.82
C TYR A 61 -16.82 -4.23 -3.87
N LEU A 62 -18.03 -4.71 -3.60
CA LEU A 62 -19.23 -4.44 -4.39
C LEU A 62 -20.07 -3.38 -3.67
N LEU A 63 -20.21 -2.21 -4.27
CA LEU A 63 -21.07 -1.15 -3.76
C LEU A 63 -22.53 -1.39 -4.15
N ASN A 64 -23.48 -0.82 -3.40
CA ASN A 64 -24.91 -0.97 -3.68
C ASN A 64 -25.37 -0.42 -5.04
N ASP A 65 -24.59 0.48 -5.63
CA ASP A 65 -24.74 0.98 -6.99
C ASP A 65 -24.25 -0.03 -8.07
N GLY A 66 -23.79 -1.22 -7.67
CA GLY A 66 -23.30 -2.26 -8.57
C GLY A 66 -21.84 -2.11 -9.01
N ARG A 67 -21.15 -1.06 -8.53
CA ARG A 67 -19.74 -0.81 -8.83
C ARG A 67 -18.82 -1.76 -8.06
N TRP A 68 -17.93 -2.41 -8.79
CA TRP A 68 -16.83 -3.19 -8.22
C TRP A 68 -15.58 -2.34 -8.07
N VAL A 69 -15.13 -2.11 -6.84
CA VAL A 69 -14.00 -1.25 -6.52
C VAL A 69 -12.87 -2.02 -5.82
N ASN A 70 -11.66 -1.54 -6.07
CA ASN A 70 -10.44 -1.96 -5.37
C ASN A 70 -10.12 -0.87 -4.33
N ASP A 71 -9.56 -1.23 -3.17
CA ASP A 71 -9.19 -0.26 -2.12
C ASP A 71 -7.90 0.52 -2.43
N GLY A 72 -7.17 0.09 -3.47
CA GLY A 72 -5.97 0.78 -3.94
C GLY A 72 -4.68 0.46 -3.16
N THR A 73 -4.70 -0.47 -2.20
CA THR A 73 -3.49 -0.89 -1.47
C THR A 73 -2.63 -1.86 -2.29
N ASN A 74 -3.15 -3.03 -2.63
CA ASN A 74 -2.45 -4.06 -3.39
C ASN A 74 -3.40 -4.72 -4.38
N THR A 75 -3.02 -4.73 -5.66
CA THR A 75 -3.79 -5.36 -6.72
C THR A 75 -2.99 -6.42 -7.47
N ILE A 76 -3.68 -7.45 -7.96
CA ILE A 76 -3.15 -8.48 -8.85
C ILE A 76 -3.91 -8.43 -10.17
N LEU A 77 -3.15 -8.48 -11.27
CA LEU A 77 -3.70 -8.55 -12.63
C LEU A 77 -3.79 -10.02 -13.04
N LEU A 78 -5.00 -10.48 -13.30
CA LEU A 78 -5.29 -11.80 -13.84
C LEU A 78 -5.72 -11.69 -15.29
N HIS A 79 -5.30 -12.64 -16.10
CA HIS A 79 -5.81 -12.82 -17.46
C HIS A 79 -6.74 -14.02 -17.45
N GLU A 80 -8.04 -13.78 -17.45
CA GLU A 80 -9.05 -14.84 -17.48
C GLU A 80 -9.86 -14.74 -18.77
N GLN A 81 -9.87 -15.82 -19.57
CA GLN A 81 -10.66 -15.92 -20.81
C GLN A 81 -10.45 -14.75 -21.80
N GLY A 82 -9.24 -14.19 -21.84
CA GLY A 82 -8.89 -13.05 -22.71
C GLY A 82 -9.19 -11.67 -22.11
N ASN A 83 -9.77 -11.60 -20.90
CA ASN A 83 -10.03 -10.36 -20.17
C ASN A 83 -8.99 -10.16 -19.07
N THR A 84 -8.54 -8.92 -18.89
CA THR A 84 -7.70 -8.54 -17.75
C THR A 84 -8.60 -8.15 -16.57
N ILE A 85 -8.54 -8.93 -15.50
CA ILE A 85 -9.28 -8.69 -14.25
C ILE A 85 -8.28 -8.21 -13.21
N GLU A 86 -8.55 -7.05 -12.60
CA GLU A 86 -7.75 -6.51 -11.51
C GLU A 86 -8.49 -6.72 -10.18
N ASN A 87 -7.92 -7.54 -9.29
CA ASN A 87 -8.45 -7.82 -7.95
C ASN A 87 -7.53 -7.24 -6.87
N CYS A 88 -8.07 -6.94 -5.68
CA CYS A 88 -7.22 -6.73 -4.51
C CYS A 88 -6.63 -8.05 -4.02
N ILE A 89 -5.44 -8.00 -3.42
CA ILE A 89 -4.81 -9.16 -2.78
C ILE A 89 -4.30 -8.80 -1.39
N ILE A 90 -4.59 -9.66 -0.41
CA ILE A 90 -4.05 -9.53 0.96
C ILE A 90 -3.26 -10.77 1.33
N HIS A 91 -2.09 -10.56 1.93
CA HIS A 91 -1.25 -11.62 2.48
C HIS A 91 -1.47 -11.67 3.99
N VAL A 92 -2.13 -12.71 4.47
CA VAL A 92 -2.47 -12.86 5.88
C VAL A 92 -1.23 -13.38 6.60
N GLN A 93 -0.47 -12.48 7.21
CA GLN A 93 0.73 -12.87 7.94
C GLN A 93 0.37 -13.66 9.21
N ALA A 94 1.14 -14.70 9.48
CA ALA A 94 1.10 -15.45 10.72
C ALA A 94 1.62 -14.57 11.85
N ASN A 95 0.75 -13.71 12.39
CA ASN A 95 1.00 -13.05 13.66
C ASN A 95 0.57 -14.03 14.76
N GLU A 96 1.54 -14.64 15.44
CA GLU A 96 1.28 -15.33 16.71
C GLU A 96 0.52 -14.36 17.61
N GLU A 97 -0.63 -14.81 18.12
CA GLU A 97 -1.49 -14.05 19.01
C GLU A 97 -0.67 -13.59 20.23
N LYS A 98 -0.22 -12.34 20.22
CA LYS A 98 0.35 -11.69 21.40
C LYS A 98 -0.44 -10.43 21.67
N SER A 99 -1.41 -10.62 22.56
CA SER A 99 -1.88 -9.59 23.47
C SER A 99 -0.72 -8.73 23.98
N VAL A 100 -1.03 -7.46 24.25
CA VAL A 100 -0.41 -6.50 25.20
C VAL A 100 0.39 -5.30 24.66
N LEU A 101 -0.02 -4.13 25.18
CA LEU A 101 0.69 -2.91 25.61
C LEU A 101 2.27 -2.89 25.58
N PRO A 102 2.91 -1.69 25.66
CA PRO A 102 3.84 -1.12 24.68
C PRO A 102 5.33 -1.55 24.74
N GLN A 103 5.96 -1.50 23.56
CA GLN A 103 7.36 -1.18 23.20
C GLN A 103 8.53 -1.58 24.16
N LYS A 104 9.43 -2.49 23.72
CA LYS A 104 10.90 -2.25 23.56
C LYS A 104 11.70 -3.48 22.99
N THR A 105 12.47 -3.21 21.93
CA THR A 105 13.84 -3.70 21.59
C THR A 105 14.21 -5.14 21.14
N VAL A 106 14.79 -5.18 19.91
CA VAL A 106 15.92 -5.94 19.28
C VAL A 106 15.93 -7.45 18.88
N LYS A 107 15.94 -7.66 17.54
CA LYS A 107 17.02 -8.20 16.64
C LYS A 107 17.23 -9.74 16.41
N ALA A 108 16.93 -10.16 15.16
CA ALA A 108 17.50 -11.24 14.29
C ALA A 108 17.33 -12.73 14.70
N ALA A 109 17.15 -13.76 13.85
CA ALA A 109 17.41 -13.99 12.41
C ALA A 109 16.50 -15.11 11.80
N ALA A 110 16.43 -15.19 10.47
CA ALA A 110 15.50 -15.96 9.62
C ALA A 110 15.84 -17.45 9.36
N PRO A 111 14.99 -18.18 8.60
CA PRO A 111 15.48 -18.86 7.39
C PRO A 111 14.64 -18.60 6.12
N LYS A 112 15.32 -18.71 4.97
CA LYS A 112 14.88 -18.41 3.57
C LYS A 112 14.24 -19.63 2.90
N SER A 113 13.28 -19.50 1.97
CA SER A 113 13.43 -19.68 0.49
C SER A 113 12.01 -19.69 -0.14
N LYS A 114 11.65 -18.99 -1.23
CA LYS A 114 12.19 -19.02 -2.59
C LYS A 114 12.14 -17.62 -3.26
N LYS A 115 13.16 -17.36 -4.09
CA LYS A 115 13.46 -16.10 -4.79
C LYS A 115 12.36 -15.72 -5.80
N VAL A 116 11.59 -14.67 -5.50
CA VAL A 116 11.11 -13.72 -6.50
C VAL A 116 11.97 -12.47 -6.32
N LYS A 117 12.46 -11.87 -7.40
CA LYS A 117 13.28 -10.64 -7.36
C LYS A 117 12.66 -9.65 -6.37
N PRO A 118 13.44 -8.96 -5.52
CA PRO A 118 12.89 -8.04 -4.54
C PRO A 118 12.01 -7.05 -5.28
N GLN A 119 10.68 -7.19 -5.12
CA GLN A 119 9.74 -6.33 -5.80
C GLN A 119 10.02 -4.91 -5.29
N ALA A 120 10.53 -4.09 -6.18
CA ALA A 120 10.79 -2.69 -5.89
C ALA A 120 9.44 -2.01 -5.76
N ASP A 121 9.27 -1.24 -4.70
CA ASP A 121 8.09 -0.39 -4.54
C ASP A 121 8.09 0.66 -5.64
N ASP A 122 6.91 1.08 -6.05
CA ASP A 122 6.77 2.13 -7.06
C ASP A 122 7.07 3.49 -6.43
N LEU A 123 8.35 3.87 -6.38
CA LEU A 123 8.78 5.15 -5.81
C LEU A 123 8.16 6.36 -6.52
N THR A 124 7.52 6.18 -7.69
CA THR A 124 6.82 7.27 -8.40
C THR A 124 5.53 7.72 -7.71
N LYS A 125 5.07 6.98 -6.69
CA LYS A 125 3.99 7.42 -5.79
C LYS A 125 4.38 8.57 -4.86
N ILE A 126 5.68 8.85 -4.74
CA ILE A 126 6.21 9.96 -3.95
C ILE A 126 6.29 11.20 -4.83
N GLU A 127 5.65 12.28 -4.38
CA GLU A 127 5.64 13.55 -5.10
C GLU A 127 7.06 14.12 -5.18
N GLY A 128 7.44 14.54 -6.40
CA GLY A 128 8.81 14.91 -6.75
C GLY A 128 9.66 13.76 -7.29
N ILE A 129 9.25 12.49 -7.15
CA ILE A 129 9.96 11.34 -7.73
C ILE A 129 9.29 10.91 -9.04
N GLY A 130 9.84 11.37 -10.17
CA GLY A 130 9.43 10.87 -11.49
C GLY A 130 10.09 9.54 -11.85
N LYS A 131 9.65 8.91 -12.94
CA LYS A 131 10.21 7.63 -13.47
C LYS A 131 11.74 7.64 -13.59
N LYS A 132 12.34 8.79 -13.94
CA LYS A 132 13.81 8.95 -14.05
C LYS A 132 14.50 8.95 -12.69
N ILE A 133 13.91 9.64 -11.70
CA ILE A 133 14.43 9.72 -10.34
C ILE A 133 14.26 8.38 -9.63
N ALA A 134 13.11 7.71 -9.78
CA ALA A 134 12.90 6.37 -9.27
C ALA A 134 13.98 5.39 -9.79
N ARG A 135 14.34 5.49 -11.07
CA ARG A 135 15.42 4.69 -11.65
C ARG A 135 16.79 4.99 -11.04
N LEU A 136 17.12 6.27 -10.82
CA LEU A 136 18.37 6.68 -10.15
C LEU A 136 18.44 6.19 -8.71
N LEU A 137 17.33 6.27 -7.98
CA LEU A 137 17.25 5.77 -6.60
C LEU A 137 17.41 4.24 -6.56
N ASN A 138 16.78 3.52 -7.49
CA ASN A 138 16.98 2.09 -7.64
C ASN A 138 18.46 1.76 -7.92
N GLU A 139 19.13 2.53 -8.79
CA GLU A 139 20.56 2.36 -9.09
C GLU A 139 21.46 2.60 -7.86
N ALA A 140 21.06 3.54 -6.99
CA ALA A 140 21.67 3.79 -5.69
C ALA A 140 21.32 2.75 -4.60
N GLY A 141 20.57 1.70 -4.95
CA GLY A 141 20.19 0.62 -4.04
C GLY A 141 18.91 0.86 -3.23
N ILE A 142 18.16 1.92 -3.55
CA ILE A 142 16.91 2.29 -2.88
C ILE A 142 15.75 1.78 -3.74
N TYR A 143 15.24 0.60 -3.40
CA TYR A 143 14.19 -0.06 -4.17
C TYR A 143 12.82 0.01 -3.49
N ARG A 144 12.74 0.43 -2.22
CA ARG A 144 11.52 0.37 -1.41
C ARG A 144 11.21 1.67 -0.70
N TYR A 145 9.95 1.90 -0.36
CA TYR A 145 9.54 3.03 0.47
C TYR A 145 10.27 3.01 1.82
N LYS A 146 10.48 1.82 2.40
CA LYS A 146 11.27 1.66 3.64
C LYS A 146 12.73 2.07 3.46
N ASP A 147 13.35 1.74 2.33
CA ASP A 147 14.74 2.11 2.06
C ASP A 147 14.86 3.61 1.81
N LEU A 148 13.89 4.20 1.12
CA LEU A 148 13.82 5.64 0.87
C LEU A 148 13.54 6.43 2.15
N SER A 149 12.69 5.93 3.05
CA SER A 149 12.41 6.55 4.35
C SER A 149 13.61 6.59 5.30
N LYS A 150 14.53 5.63 5.16
CA LYS A 150 15.78 5.55 5.92
C LYS A 150 16.91 6.34 5.27
N SER A 151 16.74 6.71 3.99
CA SER A 151 17.74 7.47 3.25
C SER A 151 17.77 8.91 3.75
N SER A 152 18.97 9.40 4.03
CA SER A 152 19.16 10.77 4.51
C SER A 152 19.04 11.76 3.35
N ILE A 153 18.49 12.95 3.61
CA ILE A 153 18.34 14.04 2.63
C ILE A 153 19.67 14.36 1.94
N LYS A 154 20.78 14.36 2.70
CA LYS A 154 22.14 14.55 2.18
C LYS A 154 22.52 13.49 1.14
N ASN A 155 22.21 12.23 1.40
CA ASN A 155 22.50 11.12 0.48
C ASN A 155 21.66 11.22 -0.80
N LEU A 156 20.37 11.49 -0.66
CA LEU A 156 19.46 11.69 -1.80
C LEU A 156 19.91 12.87 -2.67
N LYS A 157 20.32 13.99 -2.05
CA LYS A 157 20.83 15.17 -2.76
C LYS A 157 22.15 14.88 -3.49
N SER A 158 23.04 14.08 -2.90
CA SER A 158 24.26 13.62 -3.57
C SER A 158 23.95 12.78 -4.82
N ILE A 159 23.04 11.80 -4.72
CA ILE A 159 22.62 10.96 -5.85
C ILE A 159 22.04 11.81 -6.99
N LEU A 160 21.19 12.78 -6.66
CA LEU A 160 20.61 13.69 -7.67
C LEU A 160 21.66 14.59 -8.33
N ASN A 161 22.65 15.06 -7.57
CA ASN A 161 23.72 15.89 -8.10
C ASN A 161 24.65 15.09 -9.03
N GLU A 162 24.99 13.84 -8.67
CA GLU A 162 25.73 12.92 -9.54
C GLU A 162 24.98 12.60 -10.83
N ALA A 163 23.66 12.45 -10.76
CA ALA A 163 22.81 12.23 -11.92
C ALA A 163 22.71 13.44 -12.87
N GLY A 164 23.12 14.61 -12.41
CA GLY A 164 23.26 15.84 -13.19
C GLY A 164 22.38 16.99 -12.75
N ASN A 165 22.76 18.20 -13.16
CA ASN A 165 22.15 19.47 -12.73
C ASN A 165 20.63 19.58 -12.96
N LYS A 166 20.07 18.79 -13.90
CA LYS A 166 18.62 18.73 -14.16
C LYS A 166 17.83 18.14 -13.01
N PHE A 167 18.44 17.26 -12.21
CA PHE A 167 17.79 16.65 -11.05
C PHE A 167 18.08 17.41 -9.75
N ALA A 168 19.12 18.24 -9.72
CA ALA A 168 19.49 19.08 -8.58
C ALA A 168 18.46 20.17 -8.24
N LEU A 169 17.53 20.46 -9.17
CA LEU A 169 16.39 21.35 -8.96
C LEU A 169 15.27 20.71 -8.13
N HIS A 170 15.26 19.38 -7.98
CA HIS A 170 14.29 18.67 -7.14
C HIS A 170 14.73 18.68 -5.67
N GLU A 171 13.79 18.92 -4.77
CA GLU A 171 14.01 18.94 -3.32
C GLU A 171 13.68 17.58 -2.68
N PRO A 172 14.67 16.73 -2.33
CA PRO A 172 14.41 15.42 -1.73
C PRO A 172 14.01 15.50 -0.25
N LYS A 173 13.80 16.70 0.31
CA LYS A 173 13.52 16.91 1.73
C LYS A 173 12.21 16.23 2.17
N SER A 174 11.20 16.22 1.29
CA SER A 174 9.90 15.60 1.55
C SER A 174 9.90 14.10 1.27
N TRP A 175 10.82 13.57 0.46
CA TRP A 175 10.79 12.18 0.00
C TRP A 175 10.91 11.15 1.13
N PRO A 176 11.81 11.28 2.12
CA PRO A 176 11.86 10.32 3.23
C PRO A 176 10.58 10.33 4.07
N LYS A 177 9.97 11.51 4.24
CA LYS A 177 8.73 11.67 5.03
C LYS A 177 7.54 11.06 4.29
N GLN A 178 7.41 11.35 3.01
CA GLN A 178 6.41 10.75 2.13
C GLN A 178 6.60 9.23 2.02
N ALA A 179 7.83 8.77 1.85
CA ALA A 179 8.16 7.35 1.77
C ALA A 179 7.90 6.63 3.09
N LYS A 180 8.07 7.31 4.24
CA LYS A 180 7.68 6.75 5.53
C LYS A 180 6.17 6.55 5.60
N LEU A 181 5.37 7.51 5.13
CA LEU A 181 3.91 7.38 5.09
C LEU A 181 3.49 6.27 4.12
N ALA A 182 4.07 6.23 2.92
CA ALA A 182 3.85 5.15 1.95
C ALA A 182 4.25 3.77 2.50
N ALA A 183 5.36 3.68 3.25
CA ALA A 183 5.83 2.44 3.88
C ALA A 183 4.97 1.98 5.07
N ASP A 184 4.18 2.89 5.64
CA ASP A 184 3.26 2.66 6.75
C ASP A 184 1.80 2.54 6.24
N ASP A 185 1.61 2.47 4.91
CA ASP A 185 0.31 2.43 4.23
C ASP A 185 -0.60 3.65 4.52
N LYS A 186 0.01 4.77 4.93
CA LYS A 186 -0.67 6.02 5.27
C LYS A 186 -0.90 6.90 4.05
N TRP A 187 -1.59 6.36 3.06
CA TRP A 187 -1.84 7.02 1.76
C TRP A 187 -2.69 8.29 1.88
N VAL A 188 -3.60 8.36 2.86
CA VAL A 188 -4.41 9.56 3.13
C VAL A 188 -3.54 10.69 3.70
N GLU A 189 -2.73 10.40 4.73
CA GLU A 189 -1.79 11.37 5.28
C GLU A 189 -0.75 11.78 4.22
N LEU A 190 -0.33 10.85 3.36
CA LEU A 190 0.54 11.13 2.23
C LEU A 190 -0.12 12.11 1.25
N GLY A 191 -1.37 11.86 0.85
CA GLY A 191 -2.11 12.74 -0.04
C GLY A 191 -2.28 14.14 0.53
N ALA A 192 -2.65 14.26 1.81
CA ALA A 192 -2.76 15.55 2.51
C ALA A 192 -1.42 16.29 2.58
N LEU A 193 -0.33 15.55 2.81
CA LEU A 193 1.03 16.09 2.79
C LEU A 193 1.40 16.58 1.37
N GLN A 194 1.10 15.80 0.33
CA GLN A 194 1.36 16.16 -1.07
C GLN A 194 0.56 17.39 -1.52
N GLN A 195 -0.71 17.49 -1.11
CA GLN A 195 -1.53 18.68 -1.39
C GLN A 195 -0.96 19.94 -0.73
N SER A 196 -0.40 19.80 0.48
CA SER A 196 0.25 20.91 1.18
C SER A 196 1.60 21.31 0.57
N LEU A 197 2.27 20.40 -0.16
CA LEU A 197 3.58 20.62 -0.78
C LEU A 197 3.51 21.26 -2.18
N ASN A 198 2.30 21.43 -2.74
CA ASN A 198 1.96 22.11 -3.99
C ASN A 198 3.08 22.12 -5.05
N GLY A 199 3.43 20.93 -5.56
CA GLY A 199 4.34 20.79 -6.71
C GLY A 199 5.83 20.93 -6.39
N GLY A 200 6.25 20.60 -5.16
CA GLY A 200 7.66 20.50 -4.80
C GLY A 200 8.33 21.81 -4.39
N LYS A 201 7.58 22.75 -3.80
CA LYS A 201 8.15 23.99 -3.22
C LYS A 201 7.63 24.23 -1.80
N GLU A 202 8.56 24.13 -0.83
CA GLU A 202 8.61 25.07 0.30
C GLU A 202 9.81 25.99 0.10
#